data_AF-A0A368H5H0-F1
#
_entry.id   AF-A0A368H5H0-F1
#
_cell.length_a   1.000
_cell.length_b   1.000
_cell.length_c   1.000
_cell.angle_alpha   90.00
_cell.angle_beta   90.00
_cell.angle_gamma   90.00
#
_symmetry.space_group_name_H-M   'P 1'
#
loop_
_entity.id
_entity.type
_entity.pdbx_description
1 polymer ?
#
loop_
_entity_poly.entity_id
_entity_poly.type
_entity_poly.pdbx_seq_one_letter_code
_entity_poly.pdbx_strand_id
1 'polypeptide(L)' 'MRDNEKRINCLVFYSAAKNTTGLPKIDPKYLGLEKIVAVGLDNANLKALIPSNGIDVMVPKRFVDAHVDRIVNAIMKR' A
#
# COMPACT_ATOMS: atom_id res chain seq x y z
N MET A 1 2.30 14.64 -5.86
CA MET A 1 2.54 14.95 -4.43
C MET A 1 3.86 15.70 -4.35
N ARG A 2 4.08 16.59 -3.37
CA ARG A 2 5.35 17.32 -3.23
C ARG A 2 5.74 17.29 -1.76
N ASP A 3 6.96 16.87 -1.48
CA ASP A 3 7.47 16.73 -0.11
C ASP A 3 8.90 17.31 -0.02
N ASN A 4 9.01 18.62 -0.22
CA ASN A 4 10.32 19.30 -0.23
C ASN A 4 11.04 19.20 1.13
N GLU A 5 10.28 19.04 2.21
CA GLU A 5 10.77 18.94 3.59
C GLU A 5 10.98 17.49 4.05
N LYS A 6 10.79 16.49 3.17
CA LYS A 6 10.95 15.06 3.48
C LYS A 6 10.16 14.59 4.71
N ARG A 7 8.93 15.07 4.87
CA ARG A 7 8.06 14.77 6.02
C ARG A 7 7.28 13.47 5.84
N ILE A 8 7.25 12.91 4.64
CA ILE A 8 6.50 11.70 4.29
C ILE A 8 7.52 10.57 4.06
N ASN A 9 7.46 9.54 4.89
CA ASN A 9 8.29 8.34 4.75
C ASN A 9 7.49 7.10 4.29
N CYS A 10 6.16 7.14 4.37
CA CYS A 10 5.27 6.03 4.05
C CYS A 10 4.07 6.48 3.22
N LEU A 11 3.76 5.74 2.15
CA LEU A 11 2.53 5.88 1.39
C LEU A 11 1.65 4.65 1.62
N VAL A 12 0.37 4.88 1.93
CA VAL A 12 -0.63 3.82 2.07
C VAL A 12 -1.70 4.03 1.01
N PHE A 13 -1.93 3.02 0.17
CA PHE A 13 -2.90 3.06 -0.93
C PHE A 13 -3.97 1.99 -0.73
N TYR A 14 -5.24 2.39 -0.74
CA TYR A 14 -6.37 1.47 -0.60
C TYR A 14 -7.09 1.31 -1.93
N SER A 15 -7.42 0.07 -2.31
CA SER A 15 -8.25 -0.19 -3.49
C SER A 15 -8.94 -1.54 -3.41
N ALA A 16 -10.12 -1.63 -4.02
CA ALA A 16 -10.84 -2.89 -4.26
C ALA A 16 -10.68 -3.40 -5.70
N ALA A 17 -9.79 -2.79 -6.50
CA ALA A 17 -9.61 -3.12 -7.91
C ALA A 17 -9.15 -4.58 -8.08
N LYS A 18 -10.01 -5.41 -8.70
CA LYS A 18 -9.74 -6.84 -8.93
C LYS A 18 -8.79 -7.10 -10.09
N ASN A 19 -8.76 -6.18 -11.05
CA ASN A 19 -7.90 -6.26 -12.21
C ASN A 19 -6.91 -5.09 -12.19
N THR A 20 -5.63 -5.42 -12.04
CA THR A 20 -4.53 -4.46 -12.02
C THR A 20 -3.81 -4.37 -13.37
N THR A 21 -4.27 -5.10 -14.38
CA THR A 21 -3.65 -5.14 -15.71
C THR A 21 -3.73 -3.76 -16.35
N GLY A 22 -2.58 -3.26 -16.83
CA GLY A 22 -2.49 -1.95 -17.50
C GLY A 22 -2.52 -0.74 -16.56
N LEU A 23 -2.70 -0.94 -15.25
CA LEU A 23 -2.62 0.16 -14.29
C LEU A 23 -1.16 0.54 -14.03
N PRO A 24 -0.88 1.84 -13.81
CA PRO A 24 0.47 2.30 -13.54
C PRO A 24 0.94 1.82 -12.17
N LYS A 25 2.26 1.62 -12.04
CA LYS A 25 2.89 1.36 -10.73
C LYS A 25 2.93 2.64 -9.90
N ILE A 26 2.61 2.49 -8.63
CA ILE A 26 2.74 3.48 -7.56
C ILE A 26 4.18 3.39 -7.04
N ASP A 27 5.09 4.06 -7.74
CA ASP A 27 6.51 4.15 -7.37
C ASP A 27 6.98 5.61 -7.49
N PRO A 28 6.61 6.48 -6.54
CA PRO A 28 6.99 7.89 -6.57
C PRO A 28 8.45 8.06 -6.12
N LYS A 29 9.39 7.66 -6.99
CA LYS A 29 10.85 7.69 -6.72
C LYS A 29 11.37 9.04 -6.20
N TYR A 30 10.77 10.14 -6.66
CA TYR A 30 11.15 11.49 -6.27
C TYR A 30 10.78 11.85 -4.81
N LEU A 31 9.89 11.10 -4.16
CA LEU A 31 9.52 11.31 -2.76
C LEU A 31 10.46 10.61 -1.78
N GLY A 32 11.32 9.69 -2.24
CA GLY A 32 12.24 8.97 -1.36
C GLY A 32 11.55 8.18 -0.26
N LEU A 33 10.34 7.68 -0.52
CA LEU A 33 9.55 6.92 0.47
C LEU A 33 10.30 5.66 0.87
N GLU A 34 10.36 5.41 2.19
CA GLU A 34 10.90 4.18 2.73
C GLU A 34 9.91 3.01 2.60
N LYS A 35 8.60 3.33 2.64
CA LYS A 35 7.53 2.34 2.66
C LYS A 35 6.40 2.69 1.70
N ILE A 36 5.95 1.68 0.98
CA ILE A 36 4.74 1.73 0.16
C ILE A 36 3.91 0.52 0.57
N VAL A 37 2.72 0.77 1.12
CA VAL A 37 1.77 -0.26 1.54
C VAL A 37 0.53 -0.15 0.67
N ALA A 38 0.19 -1.23 -0.04
CA ALA A 38 -1.07 -1.33 -0.76
C ALA A 38 -2.03 -2.23 0.04
N VAL A 39 -3.21 -1.70 0.36
CA VAL A 39 -4.26 -2.41 1.07
C VAL A 39 -5.36 -2.79 0.09
N GLY A 40 -5.43 -4.08 -0.17
CA GLY A 40 -6.39 -4.71 -1.05
C GLY A 40 -7.71 -5.01 -0.34
N LEU A 41 -8.72 -4.17 -0.57
CA LEU A 41 -10.06 -4.38 -0.04
C LEU A 41 -10.77 -5.53 -0.75
N ASP A 42 -11.60 -6.28 -0.02
CA ASP A 42 -12.33 -7.43 -0.55
C ASP A 42 -11.38 -8.49 -1.15
N ASN A 43 -10.19 -8.68 -0.58
CA ASN A 43 -9.15 -9.58 -1.10
C ASN A 43 -8.63 -9.19 -2.50
N ALA A 44 -8.66 -7.91 -2.87
CA ALA A 44 -7.99 -7.44 -4.09
C ALA A 44 -6.47 -7.59 -3.98
N ASN A 45 -5.82 -8.19 -4.98
CA ASN A 45 -4.36 -8.30 -5.02
C ASN A 45 -3.78 -7.08 -5.74
N LEU A 46 -3.04 -6.22 -5.02
CA LEU A 46 -2.48 -4.98 -5.55
C LEU A 46 -0.97 -5.06 -5.76
N LYS A 47 -0.36 -6.25 -5.60
CA LYS A 47 1.09 -6.46 -5.71
C LYS A 47 1.68 -5.96 -7.03
N ALA A 48 0.94 -6.02 -8.12
CA ALA A 48 1.38 -5.52 -9.43
C ALA A 48 1.52 -3.98 -9.49
N LEU A 49 0.82 -3.26 -8.61
CA LEU A 49 0.79 -1.80 -8.57
C LEU A 49 1.90 -1.19 -7.71
N ILE A 50 2.67 -2.00 -6.99
CA ILE A 50 3.72 -1.51 -6.09
C ILE A 50 5.10 -2.00 -6.53
N PRO A 51 6.19 -1.32 -6.15
CA PRO A 51 7.55 -1.82 -6.40
C PRO A 51 7.82 -3.09 -5.57
N SER A 52 8.90 -3.80 -5.89
CA SER A 52 9.25 -5.10 -5.27
C SER A 52 9.49 -5.03 -3.76
N ASN A 53 9.87 -3.85 -3.24
CA ASN A 53 10.04 -3.57 -1.82
C ASN A 53 8.77 -3.05 -1.12
N GLY A 54 7.67 -2.90 -1.86
CA GLY A 54 6.36 -2.55 -1.28
C GLY A 54 5.69 -3.73 -0.60
N ILE A 55 4.72 -3.45 0.25
CA ILE A 55 3.96 -4.46 1.00
C ILE A 55 2.51 -4.46 0.47
N ASP A 56 2.02 -5.63 0.06
CA ASP A 56 0.61 -5.85 -0.27
C ASP A 56 -0.09 -6.51 0.91
N VAL A 57 -1.19 -5.92 1.37
CA VAL A 57 -2.02 -6.42 2.47
C VAL A 57 -3.43 -6.61 1.97
N MET A 58 -3.80 -7.86 1.69
CA MET A 58 -5.17 -8.22 1.35
C MET A 58 -6.02 -8.38 2.60
N VAL A 59 -7.16 -7.68 2.63
CA VAL A 59 -8.16 -7.77 3.70
C VAL A 59 -9.52 -8.18 3.13
N PRO A 60 -10.26 -9.06 3.80
CA PRO A 60 -11.57 -9.50 3.31
C PRO A 60 -12.61 -8.38 3.43
N LYS A 61 -13.74 -8.54 2.71
CA LYS A 61 -14.88 -7.62 2.78
C LYS A 61 -15.37 -7.38 4.21
N ARG A 62 -15.32 -8.43 5.04
CA ARG A 62 -15.57 -8.32 6.48
C ARG A 62 -14.29 -7.85 7.18
N PHE A 63 -14.17 -6.54 7.30
CA PHE A 63 -13.05 -5.89 7.97
C PHE A 63 -13.25 -5.92 9.50
N VAL A 64 -12.21 -6.31 10.25
CA VAL A 64 -12.21 -6.45 11.73
C VAL A 64 -10.88 -5.96 12.27
N ASP A 65 -10.76 -5.76 13.58
CA ASP A 65 -9.58 -5.16 14.22
C ASP A 65 -8.27 -5.88 13.89
N ALA A 66 -8.28 -7.21 13.82
CA ALA A 66 -7.09 -7.98 13.42
C ALA A 66 -6.58 -7.63 12.00
N HIS A 67 -7.44 -7.15 11.11
CA HIS A 67 -7.04 -6.65 9.78
C HIS A 67 -6.44 -5.25 9.86
N VAL A 68 -6.92 -4.40 10.77
CA VAL A 68 -6.31 -3.11 11.08
C VAL A 68 -4.90 -3.33 11.61
N ASP A 69 -4.71 -4.25 12.55
CA ASP A 69 -3.40 -4.57 13.12
C ASP A 69 -2.40 -5.00 12.04
N ARG A 70 -2.83 -5.83 11.08
CA ARG A 70 -1.99 -6.23 9.94
C ARG A 70 -1.55 -5.05 9.09
N ILE A 71 -2.44 -4.09 8.83
CA ILE A 71 -2.10 -2.88 8.06
C ILE A 71 -1.15 -1.99 8.86
N VAL A 72 -1.43 -1.77 10.15
CA VAL A 72 -0.57 -0.96 11.03
C VAL A 72 0.81 -1.58 11.16
N ASN A 73 0.92 -2.90 11.29
CA ASN A 73 2.21 -3.60 11.34
C ASN A 73 2.99 -3.46 10.02
N ALA A 74 2.31 -3.53 8.87
CA ALA A 74 2.93 -3.25 7.57
C ALA A 74 3.48 -1.80 7.48
N ILE A 75 2.74 -0.82 8.00
CA ILE A 75 3.18 0.58 8.07
C ILE A 75 4.36 0.73 9.04
N MET A 76 4.32 0.06 10.18
CA MET A 76 5.29 0.25 11.26
C MET A 76 6.54 -0.63 11.15
N LYS A 77 6.55 -1.68 10.29
CA LYS A 77 7.58 -2.75 10.27
C LYS A 77 7.70 -3.43 11.66
N ARG A 78 6.56 -3.81 12.24
CA ARG A 78 6.50 -4.55 13.51
C ARG A 78 6.07 -5.99 13.28
#